data_AF-A0A251U3N7-F1
#
_entry.id   AF-A0A251U3N7-F1
#
_cell.length_a   1.000
_cell.length_b   1.000
_cell.length_c   1.000
_cell.angle_alpha   90.00
_cell.angle_beta   90.00
_cell.angle_gamma   90.00
#
_symmetry.space_group_name_H-M   'P 1'
#
loop_
_entity.id
_entity.type
_entity.pdbx_description
1 polymer ?
#
loop_
_entity_poly.entity_id
_entity_poly.type
_entity_poly.pdbx_seq_one_letter_code
_entity_poly.pdbx_strand_id
1 'polypeptide(L)'
;MVANMLHAAAMLLRDGGDWDWFINLSASDYPLVTQDDLIYVFSSLPRDVNFIDHTSNIGWKEFQRAKPVIVDPGLYMSEKSDVFWITQRRSVPTAFKLFTGFCYGILFLYRELFRLYLLVIIGLPLNIVIWTYR
;
A
#
# COMPACT_ATOMS: atom_id res chain seq x y z
N MET A 1 2.68 -6.28 -8.59
CA MET A 1 3.03 -4.85 -8.61
C MET A 1 3.38 -4.31 -7.22
N VAL A 2 2.47 -4.38 -6.23
CA VAL A 2 2.74 -3.88 -4.86
C VAL A 2 3.98 -4.53 -4.21
N ALA A 3 4.14 -5.85 -4.30
CA ALA A 3 5.31 -6.54 -3.75
C ALA A 3 6.65 -6.03 -4.33
N ASN A 4 6.70 -5.82 -5.65
CA ASN A 4 7.91 -5.31 -6.32
C ASN A 4 8.21 -3.87 -5.91
N MET A 5 7.17 -3.02 -5.76
CA MET A 5 7.32 -1.65 -5.28
C MET A 5 7.85 -1.61 -3.84
N LEU A 6 7.29 -2.43 -2.95
CA LEU A 6 7.77 -2.56 -1.57
C LEU A 6 9.21 -3.06 -1.52
N HIS A 7 9.58 -4.00 -2.38
CA HIS A 7 10.94 -4.51 -2.47
C HIS A 7 11.93 -3.42 -2.94
N ALA A 8 11.60 -2.70 -4.03
CA ALA A 8 12.43 -1.61 -4.53
C ALA A 8 12.59 -0.49 -3.49
N ALA A 9 11.51 -0.13 -2.81
CA ALA A 9 11.58 0.88 -1.76
C ALA A 9 12.35 0.41 -0.53
N ALA A 10 12.26 -0.87 -0.14
CA ALA A 10 13.11 -1.44 0.90
C ALA A 10 14.59 -1.37 0.54
N MET A 11 14.95 -1.61 -0.73
CA MET A 11 16.32 -1.44 -1.21
C MET A 11 16.76 0.03 -1.15
N LEU A 12 15.93 0.99 -1.57
CA LEU A 12 16.27 2.41 -1.49
C LEU A 12 16.39 2.93 -0.04
N LEU A 13 15.60 2.40 0.89
CA LEU A 13 15.73 2.72 2.31
C LEU A 13 17.05 2.21 2.90
N ARG A 14 17.56 1.07 2.40
CA ARG A 14 18.78 0.44 2.91
C ARG A 14 20.04 0.98 2.24
N ASP A 15 20.02 1.10 0.92
CA ASP A 15 21.22 1.29 0.08
C ASP A 15 21.14 2.58 -0.77
N GLY A 16 20.00 3.27 -0.81
CA GLY A 16 19.72 4.39 -1.73
C GLY A 16 20.21 5.78 -1.29
N GLY A 17 20.92 5.88 -0.17
CA GLY A 17 21.41 7.16 0.37
C GLY A 17 20.28 8.10 0.81
N ASP A 18 20.46 9.39 0.57
CA ASP A 18 19.49 10.43 0.92
C ASP A 18 18.63 10.80 -0.29
N TRP A 19 17.36 10.44 -0.20
CA TRP A 19 16.32 10.78 -1.15
C TRP A 19 15.10 11.32 -0.38
N ASP A 20 14.41 12.29 -0.98
CA ASP A 20 13.26 12.94 -0.36
C ASP A 20 11.94 12.26 -0.75
N TRP A 21 11.80 11.85 -2.02
CA TRP A 21 10.58 11.23 -2.55
C TRP A 21 10.84 9.97 -3.38
N PHE A 22 9.98 8.97 -3.20
CA PHE A 22 9.91 7.78 -4.06
C PHE A 22 8.86 7.98 -5.15
N ILE A 23 9.18 7.69 -6.42
CA ILE A 23 8.27 7.80 -7.57
C ILE A 23 8.15 6.44 -8.23
N ASN A 24 6.96 5.86 -8.26
CA ASN A 24 6.70 4.61 -8.97
C ASN A 24 6.30 4.87 -10.42
N LEU A 25 7.06 4.36 -11.38
CA LEU A 25 6.79 4.44 -12.82
C LEU A 25 6.79 3.05 -13.45
N SER A 26 5.91 2.86 -14.42
CA SER A 26 5.81 1.70 -15.30
C SER A 26 6.33 2.03 -16.70
N ALA A 27 6.53 1.00 -17.53
CA ALA A 27 7.01 1.17 -18.90
C ALA A 27 6.04 1.96 -19.82
N SER A 28 4.77 2.12 -19.41
CA SER A 28 3.78 2.91 -20.14
C SER A 28 3.69 4.38 -19.69
N ASP A 29 4.37 4.75 -18.60
CA ASP A 29 4.30 6.11 -18.08
C ASP A 29 5.27 7.03 -18.84
N TYR A 30 4.83 8.26 -19.08
CA TYR A 30 5.60 9.24 -19.85
C TYR A 30 5.60 10.60 -19.14
N PRO A 31 6.76 11.24 -18.97
CA PRO A 31 6.84 12.55 -18.33
C PRO A 31 6.16 13.61 -19.21
N LEU A 32 5.20 14.34 -18.63
CA LEU A 32 4.52 15.46 -19.29
C LEU A 32 5.17 16.81 -18.97
N VAL A 33 6.07 16.84 -18.00
CA VAL A 33 6.83 18.01 -17.57
C VAL A 33 8.32 17.70 -17.64
N THR A 34 9.14 18.74 -17.79
CA THR A 34 10.59 18.57 -17.76
C THR A 34 11.08 18.22 -16.35
N GLN A 35 12.29 17.67 -16.25
CA GLN A 35 12.91 17.38 -14.97
C GLN A 35 13.14 18.65 -14.14
N ASP A 36 13.60 19.72 -14.78
CA ASP A 36 13.89 20.99 -14.11
C ASP A 36 12.62 21.63 -13.53
N ASP A 37 11.52 21.62 -14.29
CA ASP A 37 10.24 22.12 -13.80
C ASP A 37 9.73 21.31 -12.62
N LEU A 38 9.88 19.98 -12.67
CA LEU A 38 9.49 19.10 -11.58
C LEU A 38 10.32 19.39 -10.32
N ILE A 39 11.65 19.50 -10.44
CA ILE A 39 12.52 19.83 -9.30
C ILE A 39 12.21 21.24 -8.76
N TYR A 40 11.98 22.21 -9.64
CA TYR A 40 11.64 23.58 -9.25
C TYR A 40 10.37 23.61 -8.40
N VAL A 41 9.30 22.96 -8.85
CA VAL A 41 8.04 22.87 -8.09
C VAL A 41 8.27 22.13 -6.77
N PHE A 42 8.94 20.98 -6.79
CA PHE A 42 9.18 20.16 -5.59
C PHE A 42 10.10 20.84 -4.58
N SER A 43 10.99 21.73 -5.01
CA SER A 43 11.86 22.50 -4.11
C SER A 43 11.09 23.45 -3.20
N SER A 44 9.90 23.89 -3.63
CA SER A 44 9.01 24.77 -2.86
C SER A 44 8.09 24.01 -1.90
N LEU A 45 7.97 22.69 -2.07
CA LEU A 45 7.07 21.87 -1.27
C LEU A 45 7.76 21.41 0.02
N PRO A 46 7.03 21.33 1.15
CA PRO A 46 7.54 20.68 2.35
C PRO A 46 7.90 19.22 2.04
N ARG A 47 9.03 18.74 2.56
CA ARG A 47 9.52 17.38 2.25
C ARG A 47 8.67 16.28 2.87
N ASP A 48 7.87 16.60 3.89
CA ASP A 48 7.03 15.68 4.66
C ASP A 48 5.64 15.43 4.05
N VAL A 49 5.39 15.84 2.80
CA VAL A 49 4.11 15.63 2.12
C VAL A 49 4.12 14.39 1.22
N ASN A 50 2.95 13.78 1.07
CA ASN A 50 2.72 12.63 0.20
C ASN A 50 1.63 12.95 -0.82
N PHE A 51 1.87 12.59 -2.07
CA PHE A 51 0.89 12.78 -3.15
C PHE A 51 0.23 11.44 -3.45
N ILE A 52 -1.01 11.29 -2.96
CA ILE A 52 -1.79 10.05 -3.08
C ILE A 52 -3.17 10.40 -3.61
N ASP A 53 -3.46 10.00 -4.85
CA ASP A 53 -4.82 10.05 -5.35
C ASP A 53 -5.67 8.98 -4.67
N HIS A 54 -6.77 9.40 -4.04
CA HIS A 54 -7.64 8.51 -3.28
C HIS A 54 -9.07 9.02 -3.23
N THR A 55 -10.00 8.08 -3.11
CA THR A 55 -11.41 8.35 -2.83
C THR A 55 -11.90 7.43 -1.70
N SER A 56 -12.77 7.98 -0.86
CA SER A 56 -13.52 7.20 0.13
C SER A 56 -14.85 6.66 -0.40
N ASN A 57 -15.24 7.02 -1.62
CA ASN A 57 -16.40 6.46 -2.28
C ASN A 57 -16.00 5.17 -3.01
N ILE A 58 -16.10 4.04 -2.31
CA ILE A 58 -15.60 2.74 -2.76
C ILE A 58 -16.64 2.01 -3.64
N GLY A 59 -17.93 2.30 -3.43
CA GLY A 59 -19.03 1.70 -4.19
C GLY A 59 -18.98 0.17 -4.23
N TRP A 60 -19.10 -0.41 -5.43
CA TRP A 60 -19.12 -1.86 -5.65
C TRP A 60 -17.83 -2.58 -5.19
N LYS A 61 -16.70 -1.88 -5.12
CA LYS A 61 -15.41 -2.48 -4.70
C LYS A 61 -15.43 -2.88 -3.22
N GLU A 62 -16.28 -2.27 -2.39
CA GLU A 62 -16.39 -2.60 -0.97
C GLU A 62 -16.84 -4.06 -0.82
N PHE A 63 -17.88 -4.43 -1.56
CA PHE A 63 -18.39 -5.78 -1.55
C PHE A 63 -17.35 -6.78 -2.07
N GLN A 64 -16.55 -6.43 -3.08
CA GLN A 64 -15.56 -7.33 -3.67
C GLN A 64 -14.21 -7.38 -2.96
N ARG A 65 -13.85 -6.38 -2.14
CA ARG A 65 -12.50 -6.28 -1.55
C ARG A 65 -12.48 -6.16 -0.03
N ALA A 66 -13.50 -5.57 0.58
CA ALA A 66 -13.52 -5.36 2.04
C ALA A 66 -14.20 -6.51 2.80
N LYS A 67 -15.26 -7.08 2.19
CA LYS A 67 -16.12 -8.10 2.80
C LYS A 67 -15.69 -9.56 2.61
N PRO A 68 -14.96 -9.96 1.55
CA PRO A 68 -14.48 -11.32 1.41
C PRO A 68 -13.50 -11.72 2.53
N VAL A 69 -13.49 -13.01 2.87
CA VAL A 69 -12.64 -13.57 3.92
C VAL A 69 -11.78 -14.67 3.33
N ILE A 70 -10.50 -14.62 3.69
CA ILE A 70 -9.49 -15.61 3.33
C ILE A 70 -9.10 -16.36 4.60
N VAL A 71 -9.01 -17.68 4.52
CA VAL A 71 -8.52 -18.52 5.62
C VAL A 71 -7.12 -19.01 5.26
N ASP A 72 -6.19 -18.77 6.18
CA ASP A 72 -4.82 -19.29 6.11
C ASP A 72 -4.64 -20.37 7.20
N PRO A 73 -4.65 -21.66 6.81
CA PRO A 73 -4.41 -22.77 7.73
C PRO A 73 -3.07 -22.70 8.45
N GLY A 74 -2.06 -22.06 7.86
CA GLY A 74 -0.74 -21.89 8.47
C GLY A 74 -0.74 -21.05 9.73
N LEU A 75 -1.84 -20.34 10.03
CA LEU A 75 -2.00 -19.57 11.27
C LEU A 75 -2.47 -20.39 12.47
N TYR A 76 -3.09 -21.56 12.25
CA TYR A 76 -3.70 -22.36 13.34
C TYR A 76 -3.47 -23.87 13.24
N MET A 77 -2.94 -24.37 12.13
CA MET A 77 -2.58 -25.78 11.94
C MET A 77 -1.07 -25.94 11.91
N SER A 78 -0.57 -27.07 12.42
CA SER A 78 0.85 -27.44 12.33
C SER A 78 1.27 -27.84 10.92
N GLU A 79 0.33 -28.39 10.14
CA GLU A 79 0.55 -28.77 8.75
C GLU A 79 0.19 -27.62 7.83
N LYS A 80 1.14 -27.24 7.00
CA LYS A 80 0.96 -26.14 6.05
C LYS A 80 0.12 -26.61 4.88
N SER A 81 -0.96 -25.88 4.59
CA SER A 81 -1.81 -26.09 3.41
C SER A 81 -2.11 -24.75 2.74
N ASP A 82 -2.63 -24.81 1.51
CA ASP A 82 -2.91 -23.62 0.72
C ASP A 82 -4.01 -22.75 1.33
N VAL A 83 -3.85 -21.46 1.13
CA VAL A 83 -4.81 -20.43 1.51
C VAL A 83 -6.06 -20.53 0.64
N PHE A 84 -7.25 -20.42 1.22
CA PHE A 84 -8.50 -20.53 0.47
C PHE A 84 -9.54 -19.48 0.85
N TRP A 85 -10.47 -19.24 -0.08
CA TRP A 85 -11.59 -18.32 0.10
C TRP A 85 -12.81 -19.06 0.65
N ILE A 86 -13.53 -18.41 1.56
CA ILE A 86 -14.82 -18.90 2.05
C ILE A 86 -15.97 -18.13 1.41
N THR A 87 -17.17 -18.73 1.39
CA THR A 87 -18.37 -18.13 0.80
C THR A 87 -18.97 -17.04 1.70
N GLN A 88 -18.74 -17.13 3.02
CA GLN A 88 -19.19 -16.17 4.01
C GLN A 88 -18.45 -14.83 3.86
N ARG A 89 -19.14 -13.75 4.23
CA ARG A 89 -18.61 -12.39 4.16
C ARG A 89 -18.70 -11.72 5.52
N ARG A 90 -17.69 -10.93 5.84
CA ARG A 90 -17.67 -10.09 7.04
C ARG A 90 -18.32 -8.72 6.79
N SER A 91 -18.64 -8.02 7.87
CA SER A 91 -18.95 -6.59 7.83
C SER A 91 -17.73 -5.77 7.42
N VAL A 92 -17.96 -4.53 6.98
CA VAL A 92 -16.86 -3.61 6.69
C VAL A 92 -16.16 -3.26 8.00
N PRO A 93 -14.81 -3.28 8.05
CA PRO A 93 -14.08 -2.81 9.23
C PRO A 93 -14.48 -1.39 9.62
N THR A 94 -14.75 -1.17 10.90
CA THR A 94 -15.16 0.14 11.45
C THR A 94 -14.03 0.87 12.16
N ALA A 95 -12.94 0.18 12.51
CA ALA A 95 -11.79 0.76 13.20
C ALA A 95 -11.01 1.77 12.34
N PHE A 96 -11.16 1.73 11.02
CA PHE A 96 -10.50 2.63 10.08
C PHE A 96 -11.38 2.89 8.86
N LYS A 97 -11.16 4.03 8.21
CA LYS A 97 -11.85 4.38 6.96
C LYS A 97 -11.09 3.77 5.79
N LEU A 98 -11.81 3.07 4.93
CA LEU A 98 -11.25 2.52 3.71
C LEU A 98 -11.15 3.61 2.63
N PHE A 99 -10.07 3.56 1.87
CA PHE A 99 -9.84 4.39 0.71
C PHE A 99 -9.41 3.52 -0.47
N THR A 100 -9.80 3.92 -1.67
CA THR A 100 -9.30 3.33 -2.93
C THR A 100 -8.77 4.44 -3.81
N GLY A 101 -7.64 4.22 -4.47
CA GLY A 101 -7.05 5.18 -5.41
C GLY A 101 -6.83 4.57 -6.77
N PHE A 102 -6.45 5.41 -7.73
CA PHE A 102 -6.00 4.96 -9.05
C PHE A 102 -4.54 4.50 -8.94
N CYS A 103 -4.27 3.23 -9.25
CA CYS A 103 -2.95 2.62 -9.06
C CYS A 103 -1.92 2.98 -10.14
N TYR A 104 -2.33 3.77 -11.15
CA TYR A 104 -1.48 4.35 -12.19
C TYR A 104 -1.08 5.80 -11.88
N GLY A 105 -1.58 6.37 -10.77
CA GLY A 105 -1.15 7.68 -10.32
C GLY A 105 0.25 7.58 -9.71
N ILE A 106 1.12 8.54 -10.06
CA ILE A 106 2.43 8.68 -9.45
C ILE A 106 2.25 8.79 -7.94
N LEU A 107 2.72 7.77 -7.21
CA LEU A 107 2.73 7.80 -5.76
C LEU A 107 4.04 8.42 -5.33
N PHE A 108 3.97 9.62 -4.74
CA PHE A 108 5.09 10.22 -4.02
C PHE A 108 4.94 9.89 -2.56
N LEU A 109 5.83 9.05 -2.05
CA LEU A 109 5.92 8.77 -0.63
C LEU A 109 7.18 9.37 -0.04
N TYR A 110 6.99 10.12 1.04
CA TYR A 110 8.04 10.59 1.91
C TYR A 110 8.70 9.43 2.64
N ARG A 111 10.03 9.49 2.76
CA ARG A 111 10.90 8.45 3.32
C ARG A 111 10.42 7.90 4.67
N GLU A 112 10.05 8.76 5.61
CA GLU A 112 9.64 8.31 6.96
C GLU A 112 8.28 7.62 6.97
N LEU A 113 7.33 8.10 6.16
CA LEU A 113 6.02 7.44 6.07
C LEU A 113 6.16 6.10 5.37
N PHE A 114 7.03 5.99 4.36
CA PHE A 114 7.36 4.70 3.74
C PHE A 114 8.05 3.74 4.72
N ARG A 115 8.99 4.24 5.53
CA ARG A 115 9.66 3.46 6.58
C ARG A 115 8.66 2.91 7.60
N LEU A 116 7.73 3.76 8.06
CA LEU A 116 6.63 3.34 8.93
C LEU A 116 5.73 2.32 8.22
N TYR A 117 5.39 2.52 6.95
CA TYR A 117 4.55 1.60 6.18
C TYR A 117 5.20 0.22 6.01
N LEU A 118 6.51 0.18 5.72
CA LEU A 118 7.26 -1.07 5.62
C LEU A 118 7.34 -1.78 6.98
N LEU A 119 7.59 -1.03 8.05
CA LEU A 119 7.67 -1.57 9.41
C LEU A 119 6.29 -2.05 9.91
N VAL A 120 5.21 -1.36 9.52
CA VAL A 120 3.83 -1.78 9.77
C VAL A 120 3.48 -3.02 8.94
N ILE A 121 3.90 -3.15 7.68
CA ILE A 121 3.62 -4.37 6.89
C ILE A 121 4.43 -5.58 7.38
N ILE A 122 5.68 -5.36 7.79
CA ILE A 122 6.56 -6.43 8.29
C ILE A 122 6.24 -6.77 9.76
N GLY A 123 5.82 -5.77 10.55
CA GLY A 123 5.59 -5.84 11.99
C GLY A 123 4.12 -5.99 12.40
N LEU A 124 3.16 -5.74 11.50
CA LEU A 124 1.81 -6.27 11.68
C LEU A 124 1.95 -7.78 11.52
N PRO A 125 1.58 -8.57 12.54
CA PRO A 125 1.21 -9.95 12.27
C PRO A 125 0.13 -9.93 11.17
N LEU A 126 -0.11 -11.05 10.49
CA LEU A 126 -1.23 -11.27 9.58
C LEU A 126 -2.65 -10.97 10.18
N ASN A 127 -2.76 -10.23 11.28
CA ASN A 127 -3.95 -9.79 12.00
C ASN A 127 -4.89 -8.85 11.22
N ILE A 128 -4.63 -8.53 9.95
CA ILE A 128 -5.67 -7.97 9.06
C ILE A 128 -6.47 -9.11 8.36
N VAL A 129 -5.98 -10.35 8.40
CA VAL A 129 -6.62 -11.51 7.76
C VAL A 129 -7.53 -12.30 8.71
N ILE A 130 -7.32 -12.31 10.02
CA ILE A 130 -8.26 -13.00 10.94
C ILE A 130 -8.45 -12.19 12.22
N TRP A 131 -9.63 -11.61 12.39
CA TRP A 131 -10.24 -11.36 13.70
C TRP A 131 -11.60 -12.04 13.69
N THR A 132 -11.65 -13.27 14.19
CA THR A 132 -12.88 -13.80 14.77
C THR A 132 -12.91 -13.36 16.23
N TYR A 133 -13.93 -12.61 16.60
CA TYR A 133 -14.22 -12.22 17.99
C TYR A 133 -14.38 -13.48 18.85
N ARG A 134 -13.82 -13.45 20.07
CA ARG A 134 -14.60 -13.88 21.23
C ARG A 134 -15.47 -12.72 21.68
#